data_AF-A0A8J2ZP63-F1
#
_entry.id   AF-A0A8J2ZP63-F1
#
_cell.length_a   1.000
_cell.length_b   1.000
_cell.length_c   1.000
_cell.angle_alpha   90.00
_cell.angle_beta   90.00
_cell.angle_gamma   90.00
#
_symmetry.space_group_name_H-M   'P 1'
#
loop_
_entity.id
_entity.type
_entity.pdbx_description
1 polymer ?
#
loop_
_entity_poly.entity_id
_entity_poly.type
_entity_poly.pdbx_seq_one_letter_code
_entity_poly.pdbx_strand_id
1 'polypeptide(L)'
;MRLARLSVALTGVALSLLAVPAFAERNLVPTLDRSFNVCPDRPAEPSWMQGIPLRQAYQRVLVQDIYRAQNLERIVESGSCDCETRFPSWDAAEAVFRERHASGERWEMLEASETYNRRANDVRLEAKAICDAAGNW
;
A
#
# COMPACT_ATOMS: atom_id res chain seq x y z
N MET A 1 55.16 9.01 -33.83
CA MET A 1 54.68 9.27 -32.45
C MET A 1 53.38 10.09 -32.36
N ARG A 2 53.28 11.33 -32.89
CA ARG A 2 52.05 12.15 -32.70
C ARG A 2 50.74 11.49 -33.22
N LEU A 3 50.75 10.94 -34.43
CA LEU A 3 49.55 10.30 -35.04
C LEU A 3 48.94 9.20 -34.16
N ALA A 4 49.76 8.27 -33.66
CA ALA A 4 49.29 7.17 -32.80
C ALA A 4 48.61 7.65 -31.51
N ARG A 5 49.00 8.81 -30.97
CA ARG A 5 48.35 9.42 -29.79
C ARG A 5 46.97 10.01 -30.13
N LEU A 6 46.76 10.47 -31.36
CA LEU A 6 45.45 10.93 -31.84
C LEU A 6 44.48 9.75 -31.98
N SER A 7 44.91 8.65 -32.61
CA SER A 7 44.07 7.46 -32.82
C SER A 7 43.53 6.88 -31.52
N VAL A 8 44.37 6.79 -30.48
CA VAL A 8 43.98 6.28 -29.15
C VAL A 8 43.04 7.23 -28.41
N ALA A 9 43.17 8.55 -28.61
CA ALA A 9 42.25 9.51 -28.00
C ALA A 9 40.83 9.42 -28.61
N LEU A 10 40.73 9.28 -29.95
CA LEU A 10 39.44 9.16 -30.63
C LEU A 10 38.69 7.86 -30.30
N THR A 11 39.36 6.72 -30.20
CA THR A 11 38.69 5.46 -29.82
C THR A 11 38.21 5.47 -28.36
N GLY A 12 38.96 6.11 -27.45
CA GLY A 12 38.53 6.27 -26.05
C GLY A 12 37.24 7.09 -25.90
N VAL A 13 37.08 8.17 -26.68
CA VAL A 13 35.86 9.00 -26.68
C VAL A 13 34.67 8.29 -27.34
N ALA A 14 34.90 7.54 -28.43
CA ALA A 14 33.82 6.77 -29.07
C ALA A 14 33.23 5.70 -28.13
N LEU A 15 34.06 5.08 -27.29
CA LEU A 15 33.61 4.01 -26.39
C LEU A 15 32.77 4.52 -25.22
N SER A 16 33.02 5.74 -24.72
CA SER A 16 32.28 6.30 -23.58
C SER A 16 30.88 6.81 -23.95
N LEU A 17 30.60 7.15 -25.20
CA LEU A 17 29.24 7.51 -25.65
C LEU A 17 28.29 6.30 -25.80
N LEU A 18 28.82 5.07 -25.84
CA LEU A 18 28.01 3.84 -25.88
C LEU A 18 27.70 3.29 -24.48
N ALA A 19 28.19 3.95 -23.41
CA ALA A 19 27.87 3.60 -22.03
C ALA A 19 26.45 4.07 -21.65
N VAL A 20 25.43 3.34 -22.12
CA VAL A 20 24.05 3.50 -21.64
C VAL A 20 24.06 3.38 -20.11
N PRO A 21 23.54 4.35 -19.35
CA PRO A 21 23.49 4.25 -17.90
C PRO A 21 22.58 3.07 -17.53
N ALA A 22 23.18 1.99 -17.03
CA ALA A 22 22.42 0.87 -16.48
C ALA A 22 21.65 1.36 -15.25
N PHE A 23 20.35 1.59 -15.41
CA PHE A 23 19.43 1.86 -14.31
C PHE A 23 19.29 0.60 -13.46
N ALA A 24 20.24 0.40 -12.54
CA ALA A 24 20.18 -0.65 -11.55
C ALA A 24 18.93 -0.45 -10.69
N GLU A 25 17.96 -1.36 -10.80
CA GLU A 25 16.76 -1.35 -9.98
C GLU A 25 17.16 -1.45 -8.50
N ARG A 26 17.03 -0.34 -7.76
CA ARG A 26 17.31 -0.31 -6.32
C ARG A 26 16.18 -0.91 -5.47
N ASN A 27 15.30 -1.69 -6.08
CA ASN A 27 14.24 -2.45 -5.43
C ASN A 27 14.80 -3.75 -4.81
N LEU A 28 15.80 -3.61 -3.94
CA LEU A 28 16.36 -4.72 -3.14
C LEU A 28 15.45 -5.11 -1.96
N VAL A 29 14.14 -4.81 -2.04
CA VAL A 29 13.12 -5.21 -1.09
C VAL A 29 12.53 -6.52 -1.61
N PRO A 30 12.70 -7.66 -0.90
CA PRO A 30 12.13 -8.93 -1.37
C PRO A 30 10.62 -8.85 -1.48
N THR A 31 10.07 -9.16 -2.66
CA THR A 31 8.64 -9.33 -2.86
C THR A 31 8.21 -10.64 -2.20
N LEU A 32 7.70 -10.54 -0.97
CA LEU A 32 7.13 -11.69 -0.26
C LEU A 32 5.79 -12.09 -0.89
N ASP A 33 5.70 -13.31 -1.41
CA ASP A 33 4.44 -13.93 -1.84
C ASP A 33 3.48 -13.98 -0.64
N ARG A 34 2.40 -13.19 -0.71
CA ARG A 34 1.63 -12.78 0.46
C ARG A 34 0.44 -13.71 0.72
N SER A 35 0.72 -14.99 0.94
CA SER A 35 -0.28 -16.01 1.32
C SER A 35 -0.98 -15.68 2.64
N PHE A 36 -2.12 -16.33 2.88
CA PHE A 36 -2.86 -16.25 4.15
C PHE A 36 -3.45 -17.60 4.54
N ASN A 37 -3.58 -17.79 5.85
CA ASN A 37 -4.31 -18.91 6.44
C ASN A 37 -5.80 -18.59 6.65
N VAL A 38 -6.17 -17.31 6.66
CA VAL A 38 -7.54 -16.80 6.80
C VAL A 38 -7.86 -15.94 5.59
N CYS A 39 -8.92 -16.30 4.86
CA CYS A 39 -9.35 -15.65 3.60
C CYS A 39 -8.20 -15.48 2.58
N PRO A 40 -7.73 -16.57 1.94
CA PRO A 40 -6.61 -16.52 1.00
C PRO A 40 -6.87 -15.59 -0.19
N ASP A 41 -8.09 -15.60 -0.74
CA ASP A 41 -8.49 -14.85 -1.94
C ASP A 41 -8.83 -13.37 -1.69
N ARG A 42 -8.57 -12.86 -0.47
CA ARG A 42 -8.88 -11.48 -0.09
C ARG A 42 -8.20 -10.45 -1.01
N PRO A 43 -8.86 -9.32 -1.33
CA PRO A 43 -8.43 -8.43 -2.40
C PRO A 43 -7.09 -7.75 -2.13
N ALA A 44 -6.26 -7.74 -3.18
CA ALA A 44 -4.98 -7.03 -3.19
C ALA A 44 -5.18 -5.52 -2.97
N GLU A 45 -4.20 -4.91 -2.30
CA GLU A 45 -4.18 -3.47 -2.07
C GLU A 45 -4.04 -2.70 -3.40
N PRO A 46 -4.85 -1.66 -3.65
CA PRO A 46 -4.87 -0.91 -4.92
C PRO A 46 -3.50 -0.47 -5.40
N SER A 47 -3.22 -0.68 -6.70
CA SER A 47 -1.90 -0.42 -7.29
C SER A 47 -1.44 1.03 -7.16
N TRP A 48 -2.36 2.00 -7.17
CA TRP A 48 -2.04 3.41 -6.94
C TRP A 48 -1.50 3.66 -5.52
N MET A 49 -1.98 2.93 -4.51
CA MET A 49 -1.49 3.03 -3.14
C MET A 49 -0.06 2.50 -3.00
N GLN A 50 0.30 1.50 -3.81
CA GLN A 50 1.66 0.95 -3.87
C GLN A 50 2.65 1.94 -4.51
N GLY A 51 2.16 2.84 -5.38
CA GLY A 51 2.93 3.91 -6.02
C GLY A 51 3.12 5.18 -5.19
N ILE A 52 2.52 5.29 -3.98
CA ILE A 52 2.62 6.48 -3.14
C ILE A 52 4.08 6.72 -2.70
N PRO A 53 4.68 7.90 -2.97
CA PRO A 53 6.03 8.22 -2.52
C PRO A 53 6.19 8.13 -1.00
N LEU A 54 7.36 7.69 -0.52
CA LEU A 54 7.62 7.47 0.93
C LEU A 54 7.28 8.69 1.81
N ARG A 55 7.49 9.93 1.32
CA ARG A 55 7.13 11.16 2.05
C ARG A 55 5.63 11.38 2.21
N GLN A 56 4.81 10.73 1.39
CA GLN A 56 3.35 10.80 1.33
C GLN A 56 2.67 9.54 1.88
N ALA A 57 3.43 8.59 2.46
CA ALA A 57 2.91 7.30 2.95
C ALA A 57 1.75 7.42 3.96
N TYR A 58 1.57 8.58 4.61
CA TYR A 58 0.39 8.86 5.44
C TYR A 58 -0.95 8.74 4.69
N GLN A 59 -0.98 9.01 3.37
CA GLN A 59 -2.14 8.78 2.51
C GLN A 59 -2.52 7.29 2.47
N ARG A 60 -1.52 6.42 2.29
CA ARG A 60 -1.70 4.96 2.26
C ARG A 60 -2.21 4.43 3.59
N VAL A 61 -1.60 4.90 4.69
CA VAL A 61 -2.01 4.53 6.06
C VAL A 61 -3.46 4.94 6.31
N LEU A 62 -3.86 6.15 5.93
CA LEU A 62 -5.25 6.60 6.10
C LEU A 62 -6.25 5.72 5.33
N VAL A 63 -5.97 5.31 4.09
CA VAL A 63 -6.86 4.37 3.36
C VAL A 63 -6.93 3.00 4.06
N GLN A 64 -5.81 2.50 4.57
CA GLN A 64 -5.75 1.25 5.33
C GLN A 64 -6.56 1.33 6.64
N ASP A 65 -6.50 2.47 7.34
CA ASP A 65 -7.25 2.71 8.56
C ASP A 65 -8.77 2.84 8.31
N ILE A 66 -9.15 3.56 7.24
CA ILE A 66 -10.56 3.64 6.77
C ILE A 66 -11.09 2.24 6.47
N TYR A 67 -10.35 1.45 5.69
CA TYR A 67 -10.72 0.08 5.32
C TYR A 67 -10.84 -0.83 6.55
N ARG A 68 -9.88 -0.76 7.48
CA ARG A 68 -9.91 -1.50 8.74
C ARG A 68 -11.13 -1.13 9.59
N ALA A 69 -11.45 0.17 9.72
CA ALA A 69 -12.61 0.64 10.47
C ALA A 69 -13.91 0.10 9.87
N GLN A 70 -14.16 0.38 8.59
CA GLN A 70 -15.37 -0.04 7.87
C GLN A 70 -15.60 -1.55 7.95
N ASN A 71 -14.55 -2.37 7.90
CA ASN A 71 -14.70 -3.83 7.91
C ASN A 71 -15.01 -4.39 9.29
N LEU A 72 -14.37 -3.87 10.36
CA LEU A 72 -14.69 -4.30 11.72
C LEU A 72 -16.07 -3.79 12.16
N GLU A 73 -16.47 -2.60 11.72
CA GLU A 73 -17.84 -2.07 11.90
C GLU A 73 -18.86 -2.96 11.19
N ARG A 74 -18.66 -3.29 9.90
CA ARG A 74 -19.56 -4.15 9.13
C ARG A 74 -19.69 -5.57 9.70
N ILE A 75 -18.64 -6.14 10.28
CA ILE A 75 -18.69 -7.44 10.98
C ILE A 75 -19.68 -7.37 12.15
N VAL A 76 -19.63 -6.31 12.96
CA VAL A 76 -20.55 -6.11 14.09
C VAL A 76 -21.97 -5.79 13.62
N GLU A 77 -22.13 -4.90 12.63
CA GLU A 77 -23.43 -4.51 12.07
C GLU A 77 -24.19 -5.69 11.42
N SER A 78 -23.47 -6.64 10.82
CA SER A 78 -24.07 -7.80 10.13
C SER A 78 -24.12 -9.08 10.97
N GLY A 79 -23.32 -9.17 12.04
CA GLY A 79 -23.09 -10.42 12.77
C GLY A 79 -22.34 -11.51 11.97
N SER A 80 -21.83 -11.19 10.78
CA SER A 80 -21.10 -12.11 9.90
C SER A 80 -19.60 -11.82 9.92
N CYS A 81 -18.80 -12.88 9.79
CA CYS A 81 -17.38 -12.79 9.45
C CYS A 81 -17.03 -13.71 8.29
N ASP A 82 -17.90 -13.74 7.27
CA ASP A 82 -17.57 -14.28 5.95
C ASP A 82 -16.43 -13.47 5.32
N CYS A 83 -15.66 -14.07 4.40
CA CYS A 83 -14.48 -13.41 3.84
C CYS A 83 -14.82 -12.11 3.08
N GLU A 84 -15.96 -12.05 2.39
CA GLU A 84 -16.46 -10.83 1.75
C GLU A 84 -16.86 -9.74 2.76
N THR A 85 -17.28 -10.11 3.98
CA THR A 85 -17.61 -9.16 5.06
C THR A 85 -16.34 -8.63 5.74
N ARG A 86 -15.35 -9.50 5.96
CA ARG A 86 -14.08 -9.21 6.62
C ARG A 86 -13.07 -8.48 5.72
N PHE A 87 -13.02 -8.84 4.44
CA PHE A 87 -12.11 -8.29 3.44
C PHE A 87 -12.84 -8.03 2.09
N PRO A 88 -13.84 -7.14 2.05
CA PRO A 88 -14.49 -6.70 0.80
C PRO A 88 -13.53 -5.94 -0.12
N SER A 89 -14.01 -5.56 -1.31
CA SER A 89 -13.30 -4.60 -2.17
C SER A 89 -12.92 -3.30 -1.44
N TRP A 90 -11.79 -2.72 -1.86
CA TRP A 90 -11.26 -1.46 -1.34
C TRP A 90 -12.08 -0.23 -1.73
N ASP A 91 -12.99 -0.34 -2.72
CA ASP A 91 -13.77 0.76 -3.31
C ASP A 91 -14.40 1.71 -2.26
N ALA A 92 -14.99 1.16 -1.20
CA ALA A 92 -15.67 1.94 -0.16
C ALA A 92 -14.69 2.74 0.74
N ALA A 93 -13.47 2.25 0.92
CA ALA A 93 -12.42 2.95 1.66
C ALA A 93 -11.73 3.99 0.77
N GLU A 94 -11.47 3.64 -0.49
CA GLU A 94 -10.91 4.56 -1.48
C GLU A 94 -11.86 5.71 -1.81
N ALA A 95 -13.18 5.48 -1.90
CA ALA A 95 -14.18 6.53 -2.10
C ALA A 95 -14.15 7.54 -0.95
N VAL A 96 -14.22 7.07 0.30
CA VAL A 96 -14.15 7.93 1.49
C VAL A 96 -12.83 8.70 1.57
N PHE A 97 -11.70 8.11 1.15
CA PHE A 97 -10.44 8.86 1.02
C PHE A 97 -10.50 9.92 -0.08
N ARG A 98 -10.92 9.57 -1.30
CA ARG A 98 -11.02 10.49 -2.45
C ARG A 98 -11.96 11.66 -2.19
N GLU A 99 -13.11 11.42 -1.57
CA GLU A 99 -14.15 12.41 -1.31
C GLU A 99 -13.81 13.39 -0.18
N ARG A 100 -13.08 12.93 0.86
CA ARG A 100 -12.97 13.66 2.13
C ARG A 100 -11.56 14.03 2.54
N HIS A 101 -10.54 13.33 2.01
CA HIS A 101 -9.16 13.40 2.52
C HIS A 101 -8.13 13.68 1.43
N ALA A 102 -8.37 13.35 0.17
CA ALA A 102 -7.34 13.42 -0.89
C ALA A 102 -6.81 14.84 -1.19
N SER A 103 -7.56 15.90 -0.84
CA SER A 103 -7.11 17.30 -0.93
C SER A 103 -6.66 17.90 0.42
N GLY A 104 -6.65 17.10 1.50
CA GLY A 104 -6.32 17.54 2.84
C GLY A 104 -4.82 17.71 3.08
N GLU A 105 -4.49 18.53 4.05
CA GLU A 105 -3.12 18.72 4.52
C GLU A 105 -2.60 17.51 5.32
N ARG A 106 -1.27 17.37 5.41
CA ARG A 106 -0.64 16.21 6.07
C ARG A 106 -1.12 16.02 7.52
N TRP A 107 -1.43 17.10 8.24
CA TRP A 107 -1.87 17.02 9.63
C TRP A 107 -3.32 16.53 9.76
N GLU A 108 -4.21 16.98 8.88
CA GLU A 108 -5.62 16.56 8.80
C GLU A 108 -5.72 15.05 8.52
N MET A 109 -4.90 14.54 7.60
CA MET A 109 -4.85 13.11 7.29
C MET A 109 -4.38 12.25 8.48
N LEU A 110 -3.55 12.78 9.38
CA LEU A 110 -3.07 12.07 10.57
C LEU A 110 -4.11 12.05 11.69
N GLU A 111 -4.81 13.17 11.89
CA GLU A 111 -5.95 13.26 12.82
C GLU A 111 -7.13 12.36 12.37
N ALA A 112 -7.37 12.28 11.06
CA ALA A 112 -8.29 11.33 10.47
C ALA A 112 -7.83 9.87 10.73
N SER A 113 -6.55 9.55 10.52
CA SER A 113 -5.99 8.20 10.76
C SER A 113 -6.15 7.78 12.23
N GLU A 114 -5.92 8.68 13.19
CA GLU A 114 -6.17 8.43 14.61
C GLU A 114 -7.67 8.13 14.86
N THR A 115 -8.55 8.92 14.25
CA THR A 115 -10.01 8.80 14.41
C THR A 115 -10.55 7.47 13.85
N TYR A 116 -10.07 7.03 12.67
CA TYR A 116 -10.42 5.70 12.14
C TYR A 116 -9.80 4.57 12.97
N ASN A 117 -8.57 4.74 13.48
CA ASN A 117 -7.98 3.75 14.38
C ASN A 117 -8.73 3.60 15.71
N ARG A 118 -9.26 4.70 16.29
CA ARG A 118 -10.14 4.65 17.47
C ARG A 118 -11.41 3.83 17.17
N ARG A 119 -12.18 4.22 16.14
CA ARG A 119 -13.37 3.47 15.67
C ARG A 119 -13.08 1.98 15.48
N ALA A 120 -12.01 1.66 14.75
CA ALA A 120 -11.59 0.30 14.47
C ALA A 120 -11.11 -0.49 15.71
N ASN A 121 -10.79 0.19 16.82
CA ASN A 121 -10.43 -0.41 18.11
C ASN A 121 -11.67 -0.58 19.01
N ASP A 122 -12.59 0.38 19.00
CA ASP A 122 -13.82 0.37 19.82
C ASP A 122 -14.66 -0.89 19.56
N VAL A 123 -14.86 -1.26 18.29
CA VAL A 123 -15.58 -2.48 17.88
C VAL A 123 -14.71 -3.76 17.81
N ARG A 124 -13.40 -3.66 18.08
CA ARG A 124 -12.43 -4.74 17.77
C ARG A 124 -12.71 -6.04 18.52
N LEU A 125 -13.13 -5.97 19.78
CA LEU A 125 -13.31 -7.15 20.62
C LEU A 125 -14.60 -7.92 20.25
N GLU A 126 -15.64 -7.21 19.87
CA GLU A 126 -16.90 -7.79 19.40
C GLU A 126 -16.73 -8.41 18.01
N ALA A 127 -16.11 -7.68 17.07
CA ALA A 127 -15.73 -8.23 15.77
C ALA A 127 -14.80 -9.45 15.91
N LYS A 128 -13.92 -9.49 16.91
CA LYS A 128 -13.10 -10.68 17.20
C LYS A 128 -13.97 -11.86 17.61
N ALA A 129 -14.90 -11.71 18.54
CA ALA A 129 -15.74 -12.80 19.02
C ALA A 129 -16.57 -13.43 17.89
N ILE A 130 -17.13 -12.60 16.99
CA ILE A 130 -17.87 -13.05 15.80
C ILE A 130 -16.96 -13.86 14.86
N CYS A 131 -15.76 -13.36 14.59
CA CYS A 131 -14.81 -14.02 13.68
C CYS A 131 -14.14 -15.27 14.27
N ASP A 132 -13.88 -15.32 15.58
CA ASP A 132 -13.41 -16.52 16.28
C ASP A 132 -14.42 -17.65 16.12
N ALA A 133 -15.71 -17.36 16.30
CA ALA A 133 -16.80 -18.32 16.14
C ALA A 133 -16.96 -18.80 14.68
N ALA A 134 -16.64 -17.94 13.71
CA ALA A 134 -16.61 -18.28 12.28
C ALA A 134 -15.31 -18.97 11.82
N GLY A 135 -14.28 -19.07 12.68
CA GLY A 135 -12.94 -19.56 12.31
C GLY A 135 -12.12 -18.59 11.44
N ASN A 136 -12.60 -17.36 11.24
CA ASN A 136 -12.07 -16.37 10.29
C ASN A 136 -11.42 -15.15 10.99
N TRP A 137 -10.65 -15.35 12.07
CA TRP A 137 -9.91 -14.27 12.74
C TRP A 137 -8.43 -14.18 12.32
#